data_AF-A0A7W1XUW0-F1
#
_entry.id   AF-A0A7W1XUW0-F1
#
_cell.length_a   1.000
_cell.length_b   1.000
_cell.length_c   1.000
_cell.angle_alpha   90.00
_cell.angle_beta   90.00
_cell.angle_gamma   90.00
#
_symmetry.space_group_name_H-M   'P 1'
#
loop_
_entity.id
_entity.type
_entity.pdbx_description
1 polymer ?
#
loop_
_entity_poly.entity_id
_entity_poly.type
_entity_poly.pdbx_seq_one_letter_code
_entity_poly.pdbx_strand_id
1 'polypeptide(L)' 'MAQVRKPSFEERKKLNKMYRDGELTREELMEKMKNGLFDHERLKVKQKFLKLIRNRSSDKNRKFK' A
#
# COMPACT_ATOMS: atom_id res chain seq x y z
N MET A 1 2.11 17.02 17.56
CA MET A 1 2.34 15.66 17.02
C MET A 1 1.01 14.89 17.14
N ALA A 2 0.28 14.72 16.04
CA ALA A 2 -1.00 14.01 16.08
C ALA A 2 -0.78 12.54 16.47
N GLN A 3 -1.43 12.09 17.55
CA GLN A 3 -1.35 10.71 18.00
C GLN A 3 -1.92 9.81 16.89
N VAL A 4 -1.10 8.92 16.35
CA VAL A 4 -1.51 7.96 15.31
C VAL A 4 -2.43 6.93 15.98
N ARG A 5 -3.72 7.24 16.01
CA ARG A 5 -4.76 6.36 16.57
C ARG A 5 -4.91 5.15 15.67
N LYS A 6 -4.78 3.97 16.27
CA LYS A 6 -5.04 2.71 15.58
C LYS A 6 -6.54 2.58 15.28
N PRO A 7 -6.98 2.38 14.02
CA PRO A 7 -8.41 2.21 13.76
C PRO A 7 -8.95 0.96 14.45
N SER A 8 -10.13 1.10 15.03
CA SER A 8 -10.92 0.01 15.61
C SER A 8 -11.29 -1.03 14.54
N PHE A 9 -11.76 -2.19 14.98
CA PHE A 9 -12.22 -3.23 14.05
C PHE A 9 -13.33 -2.75 13.12
N GLU A 10 -14.29 -1.99 13.65
CA GLU A 10 -15.40 -1.43 12.88
C GLU A 10 -14.92 -0.40 11.86
N GLU A 11 -13.99 0.48 12.25
CA GLU A 11 -13.39 1.48 11.35
C GLU A 11 -12.66 0.80 10.19
N ARG A 12 -11.92 -0.29 10.45
CA ARG A 12 -11.28 -1.08 9.38
C ARG A 12 -12.29 -1.74 8.45
N LYS A 13 -13.38 -2.28 9.00
CA LYS A 13 -14.45 -2.91 8.21
C LYS A 13 -15.10 -1.89 7.27
N LYS A 14 -15.35 -0.68 7.76
CA LYS A 14 -15.90 0.44 6.97
C LYS A 14 -14.94 0.90 5.89
N LEU A 15 -13.66 1.08 6.21
CA LEU A 15 -12.62 1.45 5.24
C LEU A 15 -12.44 0.40 4.13
N ASN A 16 -12.45 -0.89 4.47
CA ASN A 16 -12.41 -1.97 3.48
C ASN A 16 -13.64 -2.00 2.58
N LYS A 17 -14.82 -1.69 3.12
CA LYS A 17 -16.04 -1.58 2.32
C LYS A 17 -15.93 -0.43 1.32
N MET A 18 -15.58 0.78 1.79
CA MET A 18 -15.38 1.95 0.94
C MET A 18 -14.35 1.71 -0.18
N TYR A 19 -13.27 0.97 0.09
CA TYR A 19 -12.30 0.59 -0.95
C TYR A 19 -12.87 -0.39 -1.98
N ARG A 20 -13.67 -1.38 -1.56
CA ARG A 20 -14.33 -2.32 -2.48
C ARG A 20 -15.39 -1.64 -3.34
N ASP A 21 -16.06 -0.65 -2.78
CA ASP A 21 -17.09 0.15 -3.45
C ASP A 21 -16.46 1.22 -4.37
N GLY A 22 -15.13 1.37 -4.36
CA GLY A 22 -14.40 2.33 -5.21
C GLY A 22 -14.42 3.77 -4.68
N GLU A 23 -14.99 4.01 -3.50
CA GLU A 23 -15.07 5.32 -2.84
C GLU A 23 -13.72 5.77 -2.25
N LEU A 24 -12.80 4.84 -2.02
CA LEU A 24 -11.44 5.12 -1.58
C LEU A 24 -10.42 4.56 -2.56
N THR A 25 -9.41 5.37 -2.85
CA THR A 25 -8.21 4.86 -3.50
C THR A 25 -7.40 4.01 -2.53
N ARG A 26 -6.55 3.15 -3.10
CA ARG A 26 -5.65 2.29 -2.32
C ARG A 26 -4.73 3.10 -1.41
N GLU A 27 -4.36 4.32 -1.80
CA GLU A 27 -3.45 5.19 -1.06
C GLU A 27 -4.15 5.77 0.17
N GLU A 28 -5.36 6.30 -0.02
CA GLU A 28 -6.19 6.83 1.07
C GLU A 28 -6.61 5.74 2.06
N LEU A 29 -6.91 4.53 1.57
CA LEU A 29 -7.17 3.39 2.43
C LEU A 29 -5.98 3.12 3.36
N MET A 30 -4.77 3.10 2.79
CA MET A 30 -3.55 2.79 3.55
C MET A 30 -3.20 3.90 4.55
N GLU A 31 -3.46 5.16 4.19
CA GLU A 31 -3.27 6.30 5.06
C GLU A 31 -4.24 6.26 6.26
N LYS A 32 -5.51 5.93 6.03
CA LYS A 32 -6.52 5.81 7.08
C LYS A 32 -6.37 4.53 7.91
N MET A 33 -5.80 3.46 7.34
CA MET A 33 -5.50 2.20 8.05
C MET A 33 -4.17 2.24 8.82
N LYS A 34 -3.49 3.39 8.87
CA LYS A 34 -2.16 3.53 9.47
C LYS A 34 -2.16 3.20 10.97
N ASN A 35 -1.81 1.95 11.26
CA ASN A 35 -1.59 1.42 12.59
C ASN A 35 -0.08 1.39 12.82
N GLY A 36 0.49 2.34 13.56
CA GLY A 36 1.93 2.36 13.83
C GLY A 36 2.45 1.03 14.40
N LEU A 37 3.43 0.43 13.69
CA LEU A 37 4.75 -0.10 14.10
C LEU A 37 5.43 -0.82 12.91
N PHE A 38 4.64 -1.45 12.02
CA PHE A 38 5.12 -2.24 10.86
C PHE A 38 4.94 -1.54 9.49
N ASP A 39 4.49 -0.29 9.50
CA ASP A 39 4.15 0.46 8.29
C ASP A 39 5.40 0.83 7.47
N HIS A 40 6.50 1.13 8.18
CA HIS A 40 7.78 1.45 7.58
C HIS A 40 8.40 0.24 6.86
N GLU A 41 8.25 -0.95 7.42
CA GLU A 41 8.71 -2.19 6.81
C GLU A 41 7.86 -2.58 5.61
N ARG A 42 6.52 -2.46 5.71
CA ARG A 42 5.61 -2.75 4.58
C ARG A 42 5.90 -1.83 3.39
N LEU A 43 6.16 -0.54 3.62
CA LEU A 43 6.54 0.41 2.56
C LEU A 43 7.89 0.07 1.94
N LYS A 44 8.91 -0.26 2.75
CA LYS A 44 10.23 -0.68 2.25
C LYS A 44 10.15 -1.95 1.41
N VAL A 45 9.36 -2.94 1.85
CA VAL A 45 9.13 -4.18 1.09
C VAL A 45 8.40 -3.89 -0.21
N LYS A 46 7.34 -3.05 -0.19
CA LYS A 46 6.60 -2.64 -1.39
C LYS A 46 7.52 -1.94 -2.40
N GLN A 47 8.38 -1.02 -1.95
CA GLN A 47 9.33 -0.32 -2.83
C GLN A 47 10.36 -1.28 -3.45
N LYS A 48 10.92 -2.21 -2.67
CA LYS A 48 11.83 -3.24 -3.21
C LYS A 48 11.13 -4.12 -4.24
N PHE A 49 9.89 -4.54 -3.96
CA PHE A 49 9.09 -5.37 -4.87
C PHE A 49 8.78 -4.65 -6.19
N LEU A 50 8.39 -3.37 -6.13
CA LEU A 50 8.14 -2.56 -7.32
C LEU A 50 9.42 -2.35 -8.17
N LYS A 51 10.57 -2.11 -7.53
CA LYS A 51 11.86 -2.02 -8.25
C LYS A 51 12.22 -3.34 -8.94
N LEU A 52 12.01 -4.48 -8.28
CA LEU A 52 12.25 -5.80 -8.87
C LEU A 52 11.35 -6.06 -10.07
N ILE A 53 10.05 -5.77 -9.97
CA ILE A 53 9.11 -5.91 -11.09
C ILE A 53 9.51 -5.01 -12.26
N ARG A 54 9.84 -3.74 -11.98
CA ARG A 54 10.27 -2.78 -13.01
C ARG A 54 11.51 -3.28 -13.75
N ASN A 55 12.52 -3.75 -13.03
CA ASN A 55 13.75 -4.27 -13.63
C ASN A 55 13.51 -5.55 -14.45
N ARG A 56 12.61 -6.43 -14.00
CA ARG A 56 12.22 -7.63 -14.76
C ARG A 56 11.49 -7.29 -16.07
N SER A 57 10.71 -6.22 -16.12
CA SER A 57 10.09 -5.75 -17.37
C SER A 57 11.10 -5.08 -18.32
N SER A 58 12.15 -4.44 -17.81
CA SER A 58 13.22 -3.85 -18.64
C SER A 58 14.06 -4.89 -19.36
N ASP A 59 14.22 -6.08 -18.77
CA ASP A 59 15.03 -7.17 -19.33
C ASP A 59 14.37 -7.85 -20.53
N LYS A 60 13.04 -7.83 -20.62
CA LYS A 60 12.31 -8.38 -21.77
C LYS A 60 12.43 -7.52 -23.04
N ASN A 61 12.74 -6.23 -22.90
CA ASN A 61 12.93 -5.31 -24.03
C ASN A 61 14.38 -5.23 -24.53
N ARG A 62 15.32 -5.91 -23.87
CA ARG A 62 16.75 -5.88 -24.25
C ARG A 62 17.19 -7.07 -25.10
N LYS A 63 16.30 -8.05 -25.31
CA LYS A 63 16.56 -9.24 -26.17
C LYS A 63 15.98 -9.13 -27.59
N PHE A 64 15.40 -7.99 -27.96
CA PHE A 64 14.87 -7.73 -29.29
C PHE A 64 15.43 -6.43 -29.89
N LYS A 65 16.74 -6.21 -29.76
CA LYS A 65 17.44 -5.21 -30.57
C LYS A 65 18.82 -5.72 -30.95
#